data_AF-A0A938AM38-F1
#
_entry.id   AF-A0A938AM38-F1
#
_cell.length_a   1.000
_cell.length_b   1.000
_cell.length_c   1.000
_cell.angle_alpha   90.00
_cell.angle_beta   90.00
_cell.angle_gamma   90.00
#
_symmetry.space_group_name_H-M   'P 1'
#
loop_
_entity.id
_entity.type
_entity.pdbx_description
1 polymer ?
#
loop_
_entity_poly.entity_id
_entity_poly.type
_entity_poly.pdbx_seq_one_letter_code
_entity_poly.pdbx_strand_id
1 'polypeptide(L)'
;MGDDVMQFIPGEELAIDRKARVRIPSVEQGARTATERTSDFGDTFLPLSEQEARKAAERCIHCPDPAPCYTSCPVHNDIPSAMWLIEMGDFLGAAAL
;
A
#
# COMPACT_ATOMS: atom_id res chain seq x y z
N MET A 1 -17.64 -18.97 -13.02
CA MET A 1 -17.45 -17.94 -14.06
C MET A 1 -18.45 -16.86 -13.72
N GLY A 2 -18.00 -15.77 -13.11
CA GLY A 2 -18.81 -14.85 -12.30
C GLY A 2 -18.05 -14.63 -10.99
N ASP A 3 -17.50 -13.47 -10.67
CA ASP A 3 -17.52 -12.15 -11.33
C ASP A 3 -16.06 -11.68 -11.48
N ASP A 4 -15.71 -11.11 -12.64
CA ASP A 4 -14.37 -10.63 -13.05
C ASP A 4 -13.90 -9.40 -12.25
N VAL A 5 -14.13 -9.35 -10.94
CA VAL A 5 -13.75 -8.20 -10.11
C VAL A 5 -12.40 -8.52 -9.46
N MET A 6 -11.32 -7.94 -10.00
CA MET A 6 -9.97 -8.13 -9.46
C MET A 6 -9.67 -7.21 -8.27
N GLN A 7 -10.52 -6.20 -8.04
CA GLN A 7 -10.43 -5.23 -6.94
C GLN A 7 -11.71 -5.22 -6.11
N PHE A 8 -11.63 -5.61 -4.84
CA PHE A 8 -12.75 -5.53 -3.89
C PHE A 8 -13.28 -4.10 -3.72
N ILE A 9 -12.40 -3.09 -3.80
CA ILE A 9 -12.73 -1.67 -3.80
C ILE A 9 -12.48 -1.11 -5.20
N PRO A 10 -13.53 -0.83 -5.99
CA PRO A 10 -13.39 -0.32 -7.35
C PRO A 10 -12.72 1.06 -7.38
N GLY A 11 -11.49 1.12 -7.87
CA GLY A 11 -10.72 2.37 -7.91
C GLY A 11 -11.39 3.49 -8.73
N GLU A 12 -12.18 3.14 -9.74
CA GLU A 12 -12.89 4.09 -10.61
C GLU A 12 -14.02 4.88 -9.91
N GLU A 13 -14.58 4.32 -8.83
CA GLU A 13 -15.65 4.94 -8.05
C GLU A 13 -15.14 5.87 -6.94
N LEU A 14 -13.84 5.78 -6.62
CA LEU A 14 -13.24 6.60 -5.57
C LEU A 14 -13.10 8.07 -6.01
N ALA A 15 -13.65 8.97 -5.19
CA ALA A 15 -13.56 10.41 -5.38
C ALA A 15 -12.17 10.96 -4.98
N ILE A 16 -11.14 10.62 -5.75
CA ILE A 16 -9.75 10.99 -5.51
C ILE A 16 -9.16 11.86 -6.63
N ASP A 17 -8.27 12.79 -6.27
CA ASP A 17 -7.44 13.49 -7.25
C ASP A 17 -6.17 12.69 -7.54
N ARG A 18 -6.22 11.90 -8.62
CA ARG A 18 -5.08 11.09 -9.08
C ARG A 18 -3.85 11.93 -9.40
N LYS A 19 -4.02 13.14 -9.95
CA LYS A 19 -2.89 14.02 -10.30
C LYS A 19 -2.22 14.59 -9.06
N ALA A 20 -2.99 14.93 -8.04
CA ALA A 20 -2.46 15.34 -6.75
C ALA A 20 -1.70 14.19 -6.07
N ARG A 21 -2.26 12.97 -6.06
CA ARG A 21 -1.65 11.79 -5.42
C ARG A 21 -0.29 11.42 -6.02
N VAL A 22 -0.15 11.45 -7.35
CA VAL A 22 1.16 11.22 -8.02
C VAL A 22 2.25 12.19 -7.55
N ARG A 23 1.87 13.41 -7.12
CA ARG A 23 2.82 14.45 -6.69
C ARG A 23 3.16 14.37 -5.20
N ILE A 24 2.48 13.52 -4.42
CA ILE A 24 2.91 13.23 -3.06
C ILE A 24 4.34 12.67 -3.17
N PRO A 25 5.31 13.10 -2.35
CA PRO A 25 6.68 12.55 -2.37
C PRO A 25 6.74 11.19 -1.67
N SER A 26 7.66 10.33 -2.11
CA SER A 26 7.96 9.10 -1.37
C SER A 26 8.80 9.48 -0.16
N VAL A 27 8.55 8.82 0.97
CA VAL A 27 9.32 9.02 2.19
C VAL A 27 10.09 7.75 2.45
N GLU A 28 11.40 7.90 2.66
CA GLU A 28 12.25 6.77 3.03
C GLU A 28 11.86 6.26 4.42
N GLN A 29 11.77 4.93 4.54
CA GLN A 29 11.51 4.28 5.82
C GLN A 29 12.72 4.43 6.74
N GLY A 30 12.47 4.68 8.02
CA GLY A 30 13.52 4.72 9.03
C GLY A 30 14.29 3.39 9.09
N ALA A 31 15.59 3.46 9.32
CA ALA A 31 16.44 2.28 9.47
C ALA A 31 17.37 2.43 10.68
N ARG A 32 17.68 1.31 11.33
CA ARG A 32 18.71 1.26 12.36
C ARG A 32 20.07 1.57 11.74
N THR A 33 20.98 2.13 12.52
CA THR A 33 22.32 2.45 12.03
C THR A 33 23.07 1.18 11.62
N ALA A 34 24.06 1.34 10.74
CA ALA A 34 24.88 0.21 10.30
C ALA A 34 25.56 -0.48 11.50
N THR A 35 26.09 0.30 12.45
CA THR A 35 26.76 -0.21 13.65
C THR A 35 25.84 -1.05 14.54
N GLU A 36 24.58 -0.62 14.72
CA GLU A 36 23.58 -1.38 15.49
C GLU A 36 23.24 -2.70 14.79
N ARG A 37 22.86 -2.66 13.51
CA ARG A 37 22.36 -3.84 12.79
C ARG A 37 23.42 -4.89 12.44
N THR A 38 24.71 -4.57 12.55
CA THR A 38 25.79 -5.57 12.42
C THR A 38 26.08 -6.33 13.71
N SER A 39 25.46 -5.92 14.82
CA SER A 39 25.79 -6.40 16.17
C SER A 39 24.66 -7.24 16.79
N ASP A 40 23.54 -7.42 16.09
CA ASP A 40 22.39 -8.21 16.53
C ASP A 40 21.64 -8.85 15.35
N PHE A 41 20.51 -9.50 15.64
CA PHE A 41 19.61 -10.13 14.65
C PHE A 41 18.24 -9.42 14.52
N GLY A 42 18.13 -8.17 14.98
CA GLY A 42 16.89 -7.40 14.85
C GLY A 42 16.61 -6.97 13.41
N ASP A 43 15.39 -6.50 13.16
CA ASP A 43 15.01 -5.99 11.84
C ASP A 43 15.82 -4.74 11.45
N THR A 44 16.26 -4.65 10.20
CA THR A 44 17.05 -3.50 9.75
C THR A 44 16.23 -2.21 9.67
N PHE A 45 15.01 -2.30 9.13
CA PHE A 45 14.10 -1.18 8.99
C PHE A 45 13.21 -1.06 10.23
N LEU A 46 12.93 0.17 10.62
CA LEU A 46 12.03 0.47 11.72
C LEU A 46 10.59 0.27 11.25
N PRO A 47 9.69 -0.35 12.05
CA PRO A 47 8.28 -0.44 11.71
C PRO A 47 7.69 0.93 11.40
N LEU A 48 6.81 1.00 10.41
CA LEU A 48 6.04 2.21 10.14
C LEU A 48 5.06 2.44 11.29
N SER A 49 4.96 3.69 11.75
CA SER A 49 3.81 4.13 12.53
C SER A 49 2.54 4.07 11.68
N GLU A 50 1.38 4.05 12.34
CA GLU A 50 0.08 4.18 11.66
C GLU A 50 0.05 5.38 10.72
N GLN A 51 0.54 6.54 11.16
CA GLN A 51 0.52 7.76 10.36
C GLN A 51 1.40 7.65 9.11
N GLU A 52 2.59 7.04 9.23
CA GLU A 52 3.49 6.82 8.09
C GLU A 52 2.90 5.82 7.09
N ALA A 53 2.32 4.72 7.58
CA ALA A 53 1.67 3.72 6.74
C ALA A 53 0.50 4.32 5.94
N ARG A 54 -0.37 5.09 6.62
CA ARG A 54 -1.48 5.81 6.00
C ARG A 54 -0.99 6.82 4.97
N LYS A 55 0.06 7.58 5.28
CA LYS A 55 0.63 8.57 4.37
C LYS A 55 1.26 7.94 3.13
N ALA A 56 1.91 6.79 3.29
CA ALA A 56 2.45 6.03 2.18
C ALA A 56 1.33 5.50 1.27
N ALA A 57 0.26 4.97 1.86
CA ALA A 57 -0.90 4.43 1.13
C ALA A 57 -1.68 5.51 0.35
N GLU A 58 -1.78 6.74 0.87
CA GLU A 58 -2.39 7.90 0.18
C GLU A 58 -1.77 8.17 -1.21
N ARG A 59 -0.54 7.73 -1.45
CA ARG A 59 0.14 7.86 -2.75
C ARG A 59 -0.48 6.98 -3.84
N CYS A 60 -1.20 5.91 -3.47
CA CYS A 60 -1.84 5.03 -4.43
C CYS A 60 -2.84 5.83 -5.28
N ILE A 61 -2.74 5.69 -6.60
CA ILE A 61 -3.58 6.44 -7.54
C ILE A 61 -4.87 5.71 -7.91
N HIS A 62 -5.11 4.53 -7.33
CA HIS A 62 -6.22 3.63 -7.63
C HIS A 62 -6.46 3.52 -9.15
N CYS A 63 -5.52 2.84 -9.81
CA CYS A 63 -5.57 2.53 -11.23
C CYS A 63 -6.89 1.82 -11.58
N PRO A 64 -7.47 2.06 -12.77
CA PRO A 64 -8.59 1.26 -13.26
C PRO A 64 -8.28 -0.24 -13.27
N ASP A 65 -9.33 -1.06 -13.23
CA ASP A 65 -9.20 -2.51 -13.27
C ASP A 65 -8.87 -3.02 -14.69
N PRO A 66 -7.90 -3.94 -14.87
CA PRO A 66 -7.00 -4.50 -13.85
C PRO A 66 -5.82 -3.59 -13.53
N ALA A 67 -5.55 -3.39 -12.24
CA ALA A 67 -4.41 -2.59 -11.81
C ALA A 67 -3.08 -3.30 -12.17
N PRO A 68 -2.07 -2.57 -12.70
CA PRO A 68 -0.78 -3.17 -13.04
C PRO A 68 -0.05 -3.86 -11.87
N CYS A 69 -0.22 -3.35 -10.64
CA CYS A 69 0.35 -3.98 -9.45
C CYS A 69 -0.29 -5.33 -9.13
N TYR A 70 -1.61 -5.48 -9.36
CA TYR A 70 -2.33 -6.75 -9.21
C TYR A 70 -1.85 -7.76 -10.26
N THR A 71 -1.83 -7.37 -11.54
CA THR A 71 -1.46 -8.29 -12.63
C THR A 71 0.01 -8.71 -12.58
N SER A 72 0.87 -7.86 -12.01
CA SER A 72 2.30 -8.17 -11.82
C SER A 72 2.57 -9.02 -10.58
N CYS A 73 1.63 -9.09 -9.63
CA CYS A 73 1.78 -9.92 -8.44
C CYS A 73 1.56 -11.41 -8.80
N PRO A 74 2.53 -12.31 -8.59
CA PRO A 74 2.39 -13.73 -8.96
C PRO A 74 1.28 -14.47 -8.22
N VAL A 75 0.83 -13.93 -7.08
CA VAL A 75 -0.24 -14.49 -6.26
C VAL A 75 -1.51 -13.63 -6.28
N HIS A 76 -1.55 -12.61 -7.13
CA HIS A 76 -2.75 -11.78 -7.34
C HIS A 76 -3.29 -11.09 -6.07
N ASN A 77 -2.40 -10.58 -5.22
CA ASN A 77 -2.81 -9.77 -4.08
C ASN A 77 -3.57 -8.53 -4.57
N ASP A 78 -4.71 -8.22 -3.92
CA ASP A 78 -5.49 -7.00 -4.18
C ASP A 78 -4.83 -5.77 -3.53
N ILE A 79 -3.67 -5.40 -4.09
CA ILE A 79 -2.87 -4.26 -3.65
C ILE A 79 -3.68 -2.94 -3.68
N PRO A 80 -4.48 -2.62 -4.72
CA PRO A 80 -5.26 -1.38 -4.74
C PRO A 80 -6.24 -1.27 -3.57
N SER A 81 -7.00 -2.31 -3.27
CA SER A 81 -7.95 -2.31 -2.15
C SER A 81 -7.25 -2.26 -0.80
N ALA A 82 -6.13 -2.99 -0.65
CA ALA A 82 -5.32 -2.94 0.56
C ALA A 82 -4.78 -1.52 0.83
N MET A 83 -4.33 -0.80 -0.21
CA MET A 83 -3.88 0.60 -0.05
C MET A 83 -5.02 1.52 0.40
N TRP A 84 -6.23 1.35 -0.11
CA TRP A 84 -7.37 2.15 0.35
C TRP A 84 -7.68 1.91 1.83
N LEU A 85 -7.75 0.64 2.25
CA LEU A 85 -8.04 0.27 3.62
C LEU A 85 -6.94 0.76 4.57
N ILE A 86 -5.67 0.65 4.19
CA ILE A 86 -4.54 1.21 4.95
C ILE A 86 -4.68 2.72 5.08
N GLU A 87 -4.96 3.46 4.00
CA GLU A 87 -5.16 4.92 4.06
C GLU A 87 -6.26 5.32 5.06
N MET A 88 -7.36 4.55 5.06
CA MET A 88 -8.49 4.72 5.97
C MET A 88 -8.22 4.27 7.41
N GLY A 89 -7.11 3.57 7.66
CA GLY A 89 -6.72 3.04 8.98
C GLY A 89 -7.32 1.67 9.32
N ASP A 90 -7.96 0.99 8.35
CA ASP A 90 -8.47 -0.37 8.52
C ASP A 90 -7.39 -1.41 8.16
N PHE A 91 -6.43 -1.57 9.08
CA PHE A 91 -5.30 -2.49 8.88
C PHE A 91 -5.71 -3.96 8.88
N LEU A 92 -6.73 -4.33 9.66
CA LEU A 92 -7.20 -5.72 9.73
C LEU A 92 -8.02 -6.08 8.49
N GLY A 93 -8.84 -5.16 7.98
CA GLY A 93 -9.50 -5.33 6.70
C GLY A 93 -8.49 -5.47 5.56
N ALA A 94 -7.45 -4.62 5.54
CA ALA A 94 -6.38 -4.72 4.54
C ALA A 94 -5.64 -6.06 4.58
N ALA A 95 -5.39 -6.61 5.77
CA ALA A 95 -4.67 -7.88 5.95
C ALA A 95 -5.51 -9.12 5.60
N ALA A 96 -6.84 -8.97 5.44
CA ALA A 96 -7.75 -10.06 5.10
C ALA A 96 -7.96 -10.24 3.59
N LEU A 97 -7.40 -9.33 2.76
CA LEU A 97 -7.39 -9.39 1.29
C LEU A 97 -6.23 -10.26 0.78
#